data_AF-A0A0N4XLZ5-F1
#
_entry.id   AF-A0A0N4XLZ5-F1
#
_cell.length_a   1.000
_cell.length_b   1.000
_cell.length_c   1.000
_cell.angle_alpha   90.00
_cell.angle_beta   90.00
_cell.angle_gamma   90.00
#
_symmetry.space_group_name_H-M   'P 1'
#
loop_
_entity.id
_entity.type
_entity.pdbx_description
1 polymer ?
#
loop_
_entity_poly.entity_id
_entity_poly.type
_entity_poly.pdbx_seq_one_letter_code
_entity_poly.pdbx_strand_id
1 'polypeptide(L)'
;MGLVASCVLSVSGDGRICKFCYDDDDQDGRWIRPCRCRGTLKWVHLRCFDHWMAKAPAQQQIQCQTCRYVYVKSWVLKPFSEWCRPAIKLSTWECIEILLDTYSTYKFFRGFIMMLEGQRSFIIQSLHFLFWRIFVATDRRLAYYASLGRQIMTSIFVISIKNCDADMEL
;
A
#
# COMPACT_ATOMS: atom_id res chain seq x y z
N MET A 1 7.59 53.05 28.11
CA MET A 1 7.93 51.61 28.02
C MET A 1 6.65 50.86 27.70
N GLY A 2 6.63 50.05 26.64
CA GLY A 2 5.49 49.21 26.28
C GLY A 2 4.91 49.48 24.88
N LEU A 3 5.71 49.28 23.84
CA LEU A 3 5.18 49.08 22.49
C LEU A 3 4.52 47.70 22.46
N VAL A 4 3.20 47.67 22.29
CA VAL A 4 2.46 46.45 21.97
C VAL A 4 2.95 45.94 20.61
N ALA A 5 3.81 44.92 20.62
CA ALA A 5 4.16 44.17 19.43
C ALA A 5 2.92 43.37 18.99
N SER A 6 2.10 43.97 18.14
CA SER A 6 1.16 43.21 17.31
C SER A 6 1.97 42.37 16.35
N CYS A 7 2.13 41.09 16.67
CA CYS A 7 2.57 40.09 15.71
C CYS A 7 1.47 39.94 14.67
N VAL A 8 1.52 40.77 13.62
CA VAL A 8 0.79 40.52 12.38
C VAL A 8 1.37 39.22 11.82
N LEU A 9 0.64 38.11 11.98
CA LEU A 9 0.95 36.88 11.27
C LEU A 9 0.92 37.21 9.78
N SER A 10 2.07 36.99 9.14
CA SER A 10 2.23 37.02 7.69
C SER A 10 1.39 35.90 7.08
N VAL A 11 0.11 36.15 6.84
CA VAL A 11 -0.77 35.23 6.10
C VAL A 11 -0.26 35.16 4.67
N SER A 12 0.42 34.07 4.34
CA SER A 12 0.83 33.79 2.96
C SER A 12 -0.38 33.31 2.15
N GLY A 13 -0.86 34.16 1.24
CA GLY A 13 -1.51 33.83 -0.04
C GLY A 13 -2.85 33.05 -0.13
N ASP A 14 -3.16 32.10 0.75
CA ASP A 14 -4.35 31.21 0.58
C ASP A 14 -5.14 30.97 1.89
N GLY A 15 -4.73 31.55 3.02
CA GLY A 15 -5.45 31.46 4.31
C GLY A 15 -5.66 30.03 4.83
N ARG A 16 -4.90 29.06 4.32
CA ARG A 16 -4.94 27.65 4.72
C ARG A 16 -4.03 27.48 5.93
N ILE A 17 -4.56 26.88 6.99
CA ILE A 17 -3.83 26.57 8.23
C ILE A 17 -3.93 25.07 8.46
N CYS A 18 -2.81 24.42 8.75
CA CYS A 18 -2.78 22.98 8.99
C CYS A 18 -3.50 22.61 10.29
N LYS A 19 -4.45 21.65 10.23
CA LYS A 19 -5.22 21.18 11.40
C LYS A 19 -4.38 20.65 12.58
N PHE A 20 -3.15 20.17 12.32
CA PHE A 20 -2.34 19.49 13.34
C PHE A 20 -1.23 20.36 13.94
N CYS A 21 -0.53 21.14 13.12
CA CYS A 21 0.56 22.01 13.60
C CYS A 21 0.14 23.47 13.76
N TYR A 22 -1.06 23.86 13.29
CA TYR A 22 -1.59 25.22 13.35
C TYR A 22 -0.71 26.28 12.66
N ASP A 23 0.10 25.83 11.69
CA ASP A 23 1.01 26.65 10.91
C ASP A 23 0.53 26.75 9.45
N ASP A 24 0.89 27.84 8.78
CA ASP A 24 0.72 28.06 7.33
C ASP A 24 2.02 27.85 6.55
N ASP A 25 3.12 27.49 7.23
CA ASP A 25 4.42 27.26 6.61
C ASP A 25 4.47 26.00 5.73
N ASP A 26 4.79 26.22 4.45
CA ASP A 26 4.88 25.21 3.38
C ASP A 26 6.26 24.54 3.29
N GLN A 27 7.23 24.95 4.13
CA GLN A 27 8.66 24.76 3.87
C GLN A 27 9.12 23.32 3.60
N ASP A 28 8.37 22.29 4.03
CA ASP A 28 8.73 20.88 3.79
C ASP A 28 7.55 19.94 3.46
N GLY A 29 6.34 20.44 3.20
CA GLY A 29 5.13 19.60 3.25
C GLY A 29 4.12 19.84 2.13
N ARG A 30 3.97 18.87 1.21
CA ARG A 30 2.83 18.85 0.29
C ARG A 30 1.51 18.91 1.07
N TRP A 31 0.61 19.84 0.73
CA TRP A 31 -0.74 19.87 1.27
C TRP A 31 -1.59 18.71 0.75
N ILE A 32 -2.39 18.14 1.64
CA ILE A 32 -3.39 17.14 1.30
C ILE A 32 -4.75 17.50 1.90
N ARG A 33 -5.80 16.94 1.28
CA ARG A 33 -7.19 17.02 1.70
C ARG A 33 -7.74 15.62 1.89
N PRO A 34 -7.46 14.97 3.04
CA PRO A 34 -7.79 13.56 3.23
C PRO A 34 -9.30 13.33 3.44
N CYS A 35 -10.08 14.38 3.74
CA CYS A 35 -11.51 14.24 4.04
C CYS A 35 -12.35 15.44 3.58
N ARG A 36 -13.68 15.30 3.69
CA ARG A 36 -14.69 16.30 3.30
C ARG A 36 -15.02 17.32 4.40
N CYS A 37 -14.11 17.56 5.34
CA CYS A 37 -14.31 18.61 6.35
C CYS A 37 -14.44 19.99 5.68
N ARG A 38 -15.08 20.93 6.38
CA ARG A 38 -15.26 22.32 5.90
C ARG A 38 -14.24 23.26 6.55
N GLY A 39 -14.02 24.42 5.93
CA GLY A 39 -13.10 25.44 6.43
C GLY A 39 -11.64 24.99 6.43
N THR A 40 -10.86 25.46 7.41
CA THR A 40 -9.44 25.14 7.59
C THR A 40 -9.18 23.69 8.00
N LEU A 41 -10.16 23.01 8.63
CA LEU A 41 -10.05 21.63 9.10
C LEU A 41 -9.83 20.58 7.99
N LYS A 42 -9.99 20.96 6.72
CA LYS A 42 -9.80 20.08 5.55
C LYS A 42 -8.35 20.03 5.07
N TRP A 43 -7.54 21.03 5.43
CA TRP A 43 -6.18 21.21 4.96
C TRP A 43 -5.18 20.72 6.01
N VAL A 44 -4.28 19.83 5.59
CA VAL A 44 -3.21 19.30 6.44
C VAL A 44 -1.95 19.10 5.61
N HIS A 45 -0.78 19.28 6.23
CA HIS A 45 0.49 18.86 5.62
C HIS A 45 0.57 17.33 5.59
N LEU A 46 1.10 16.77 4.50
CA LEU A 46 1.34 15.33 4.33
C LEU A 46 2.12 14.75 5.53
N ARG A 47 3.25 15.39 5.90
CA ARG A 47 4.09 14.95 7.03
C ARG A 47 3.33 14.94 8.36
N CYS A 48 2.55 15.98 8.65
CA CYS A 48 1.76 16.07 9.88
C CYS A 48 0.68 14.99 9.93
N PHE A 49 0.04 14.72 8.80
CA PHE A 49 -1.00 13.71 8.70
C PHE A 49 -0.43 12.29 8.79
N ASP A 50 0.71 12.01 8.15
CA ASP A 50 1.41 10.72 8.28
C ASP A 50 1.85 10.46 9.73
N HIS A 51 2.38 11.49 10.40
CA HIS A 51 2.74 11.43 11.82
C HIS A 51 1.53 11.17 12.71
N TRP A 52 0.41 11.84 12.45
CA TRP A 52 -0.85 11.61 13.15
C TRP A 52 -1.37 10.19 12.90
N MET A 53 -1.36 9.72 11.65
CA MET A 53 -1.80 8.40 11.24
C MET A 53 -1.03 7.29 11.96
N ALA A 54 0.28 7.45 12.12
CA ALA A 54 1.13 6.49 12.84
C ALA A 54 0.75 6.31 14.33
N LYS A 55 0.15 7.33 14.95
CA LYS A 55 -0.22 7.33 16.38
C LYS A 55 -1.72 7.19 16.62
N ALA A 56 -2.55 7.39 15.60
CA ALA A 56 -3.99 7.39 15.71
C ALA A 56 -4.53 5.98 16.03
N PRO A 57 -5.63 5.85 16.80
CA PRO A 57 -6.35 4.59 16.97
C PRO A 57 -6.81 4.01 15.63
N ALA A 58 -6.92 2.68 15.53
CA ALA A 58 -7.26 1.98 14.28
C ALA A 58 -8.52 2.53 13.58
N GLN A 59 -9.56 2.90 14.34
CA GLN A 59 -10.77 3.51 13.79
C GLN A 59 -10.51 4.86 13.11
N GLN A 60 -9.65 5.70 13.71
CA GLN A 60 -9.30 7.01 13.17
C GLN A 60 -8.29 6.91 12.02
N GLN A 61 -7.59 5.78 11.86
CA GLN A 61 -6.74 5.53 10.70
C GLN A 61 -7.53 5.16 9.44
N ILE A 62 -8.79 4.76 9.60
CA ILE A 62 -9.66 4.32 8.52
C ILE A 62 -10.56 5.47 8.06
N GLN A 63 -11.07 6.26 9.00
CA GLN A 63 -12.01 7.34 8.70
C GLN A 63 -11.77 8.59 9.56
N CYS A 64 -12.21 9.73 9.04
CA CYS A 64 -12.18 10.99 9.76
C CYS A 64 -13.12 10.96 10.98
N GLN A 65 -12.60 11.30 12.17
CA GLN A 65 -13.43 11.39 13.39
C GLN A 65 -14.50 12.49 13.35
N THR A 66 -14.31 13.54 12.55
CA THR A 66 -15.23 14.70 12.51
C THR A 66 -16.36 14.48 11.49
N CYS A 67 -16.01 14.14 10.24
CA CYS A 67 -17.00 13.99 9.16
C CYS A 67 -17.32 12.53 8.80
N ARG A 68 -16.70 11.55 9.45
CA ARG A 68 -16.83 10.10 9.17
C ARG A 68 -16.48 9.67 7.74
N TYR A 69 -15.84 10.55 6.96
CA TYR A 69 -15.37 10.20 5.63
C TYR A 69 -14.28 9.12 5.71
N VAL A 70 -14.46 8.03 4.97
CA VAL A 70 -13.48 6.94 4.87
C VAL A 70 -12.34 7.37 3.95
N TYR A 71 -11.11 7.29 4.44
CA TYR A 71 -9.94 7.70 3.66
C TYR A 71 -9.73 6.78 2.46
N VAL A 72 -9.53 7.37 1.28
CA VAL A 72 -9.20 6.62 0.07
C VAL A 72 -7.70 6.33 0.05
N LYS A 73 -7.34 5.06 0.21
CA LYS A 73 -5.96 4.57 0.24
C LYS A 73 -5.61 3.91 -1.09
N SER A 74 -4.43 4.20 -1.63
CA SER A 74 -3.91 3.53 -2.82
C SER A 74 -2.45 3.13 -2.63
N TRP A 75 -2.10 1.96 -3.19
CA TRP A 75 -0.70 1.53 -3.27
C TRP A 75 0.00 2.32 -4.37
N VAL A 76 1.08 3.00 -4.00
CA VAL A 76 1.93 3.75 -4.93
C VAL A 76 3.36 3.24 -4.82
N LEU A 77 4.08 3.28 -5.94
CA LEU A 77 5.51 2.99 -5.96
C LEU A 77 6.23 4.06 -5.16
N LYS A 78 7.14 3.63 -4.28
CA LYS A 78 8.10 4.54 -3.66
C LYS A 78 9.04 5.11 -4.73
N PRO A 79 9.61 6.31 -4.53
CA PRO A 79 10.73 6.76 -5.34
C PRO A 79 11.88 5.74 -5.27
N PHE A 80 12.60 5.53 -6.38
CA PHE A 80 13.69 4.55 -6.44
C PHE A 80 14.77 4.73 -5.37
N SER A 81 14.97 5.96 -4.89
CA SER A 81 15.91 6.28 -3.80
C SER A 81 15.53 5.70 -2.43
N GLU A 82 14.25 5.44 -2.20
CA GLU A 82 13.72 4.90 -0.94
C GLU A 82 13.54 3.37 -0.98
N TRP A 83 13.83 2.74 -2.12
CA TRP A 83 13.72 1.30 -2.26
C TRP A 83 14.77 0.64 -1.38
N CYS A 84 14.30 -0.18 -0.44
CA CYS A 84 15.18 -0.96 0.44
C CYS A 84 15.22 -2.40 -0.06
N ARG A 85 16.34 -3.09 0.16
CA ARG A 85 16.35 -4.55 -0.07
C ARG A 85 15.40 -5.20 0.94
N PRO A 86 14.41 -6.00 0.50
CA PRO A 86 13.56 -6.73 1.41
C PRO A 86 14.42 -7.72 2.23
N ALA A 87 14.12 -7.86 3.51
CA ALA A 87 14.88 -8.69 4.46
C ALA A 87 14.61 -10.20 4.29
N ILE A 88 14.71 -10.67 3.05
CA ILE A 88 14.44 -12.05 2.66
C ILE A 88 15.72 -12.85 2.87
N LYS A 89 15.71 -13.70 3.90
CA LYS A 89 16.78 -14.65 4.16
C LYS A 89 16.34 -16.03 3.66
N LEU A 90 16.59 -16.29 2.39
CA LEU A 90 16.31 -17.58 1.76
C LEU A 90 17.52 -18.50 1.93
N SER A 91 17.27 -19.71 2.42
CA SER A 91 18.27 -20.78 2.37
C SER A 91 18.38 -21.37 0.95
N THR A 92 19.51 -22.02 0.65
CA THR A 92 19.69 -22.74 -0.63
C THR A 92 18.58 -23.77 -0.86
N TRP A 93 18.16 -24.45 0.20
CA TRP A 93 17.08 -25.43 0.14
C TRP A 93 15.74 -24.78 -0.24
N GLU A 94 15.36 -23.68 0.39
CA GLU A 94 14.13 -22.95 0.04
C GLU A 94 14.15 -22.45 -1.41
N CYS A 95 15.30 -22.01 -1.92
CA CYS A 95 15.45 -21.65 -3.33
C CYS A 95 15.18 -22.86 -4.24
N ILE A 96 15.73 -24.04 -3.92
CA ILE A 96 15.48 -25.27 -4.67
C ILE A 96 13.99 -25.63 -4.61
N GLU A 97 13.35 -25.56 -3.44
CA GLU A 97 11.92 -25.81 -3.28
C GLU A 97 11.08 -24.85 -4.15
N ILE A 98 11.37 -23.55 -4.13
CA ILE A 98 10.68 -22.55 -4.98
C ILE A 98 10.84 -22.88 -6.46
N LEU A 99 12.05 -23.26 -6.90
CA LEU A 99 12.30 -23.62 -8.29
C LEU A 99 11.53 -24.88 -8.71
N LEU A 100 11.48 -25.91 -7.85
CA LEU A 100 10.71 -27.13 -8.09
C LEU A 100 9.21 -26.86 -8.13
N ASP A 101 8.70 -26.03 -7.22
CA ASP A 101 7.29 -25.66 -7.14
C ASP A 101 6.89 -24.82 -8.37
N THR A 102 7.75 -23.90 -8.80
CA THR A 102 7.57 -23.10 -10.04
C THR A 102 7.55 -24.00 -11.27
N TYR A 103 8.51 -24.92 -11.39
CA TYR A 103 8.57 -25.87 -12.50
C TYR A 103 7.34 -26.78 -12.55
N SER A 104 6.92 -27.32 -11.41
CA SER A 104 5.74 -28.18 -11.30
C SER A 104 4.47 -27.43 -11.70
N THR A 105 4.35 -26.18 -11.28
CA THR A 105 3.25 -25.26 -11.64
C THR A 105 3.24 -24.97 -13.15
N TYR A 106 4.39 -24.62 -13.73
CA TYR A 106 4.53 -24.41 -15.17
C TYR A 106 4.14 -25.66 -15.97
N LYS A 107 4.62 -26.85 -15.56
CA LYS A 107 4.30 -28.13 -16.21
C LYS A 107 2.81 -28.45 -16.13
N PHE A 108 2.17 -28.12 -15.01
CA PHE A 108 0.72 -28.25 -14.85
C PHE A 108 -0.04 -27.35 -15.84
N PHE A 109 0.29 -26.06 -15.90
CA PHE A 109 -0.36 -25.12 -16.81
C PHE A 109 -0.15 -25.49 -18.28
N ARG A 110 1.08 -25.79 -18.70
CA ARG A 110 1.35 -26.24 -20.07
C ARG A 110 0.56 -27.51 -20.42
N GLY A 111 0.50 -28.46 -19.48
CA GLY A 111 -0.29 -29.67 -19.62
C GLY A 111 -1.79 -29.42 -19.78
N PHE A 112 -2.31 -28.41 -19.08
CA PHE A 112 -3.70 -27.99 -19.17
C PHE A 112 -4.01 -27.38 -20.53
N ILE A 113 -3.12 -26.52 -21.06
CA ILE A 113 -3.26 -25.97 -22.42
C ILE A 113 -3.28 -27.08 -23.48
N MET A 114 -2.34 -28.03 -23.42
CA MET A 114 -2.31 -29.17 -24.35
C MET A 114 -3.55 -30.08 -24.24
N MET A 115 -4.15 -30.17 -23.06
CA MET A 115 -5.41 -30.89 -22.86
C MET A 115 -6.58 -30.15 -23.52
N LEU A 116 -6.64 -28.81 -23.43
CA LEU A 116 -7.65 -28.01 -24.14
C LEU A 116 -7.54 -28.12 -25.66
N GLU A 117 -6.32 -28.30 -26.18
CA GLU A 117 -6.05 -28.56 -27.60
C GLU A 117 -6.35 -30.02 -28.02
N GLY A 118 -6.80 -30.88 -27.10
CA GLY A 118 -7.09 -32.29 -27.35
C GLY A 118 -5.85 -33.18 -27.53
N GLN A 119 -4.65 -32.64 -27.32
CA GLN A 119 -3.37 -33.34 -27.49
C GLN A 119 -2.98 -34.19 -26.28
N ARG A 120 -3.71 -34.09 -25.16
CA ARG A 120 -3.39 -34.77 -23.91
C ARG A 120 -4.64 -35.32 -23.22
N SER A 121 -4.55 -36.54 -22.69
CA SER A 121 -5.64 -37.17 -21.94
C SER A 121 -5.96 -36.41 -20.63
N PHE A 122 -7.25 -36.22 -20.38
CA PHE A 122 -7.80 -35.65 -19.14
C PHE A 122 -7.35 -36.40 -17.88
N ILE A 123 -7.11 -37.71 -17.96
CA ILE A 123 -6.73 -38.54 -16.80
C ILE A 123 -5.33 -38.14 -16.32
N ILE A 124 -4.38 -38.00 -17.24
CA ILE A 124 -2.99 -37.62 -16.92
C ILE A 124 -2.95 -36.21 -16.32
N GLN A 125 -3.74 -35.29 -16.86
CA GLN A 125 -3.84 -33.93 -16.34
C GLN A 125 -4.50 -33.88 -14.95
N SER A 126 -5.55 -34.68 -14.74
CA SER A 126 -6.20 -34.82 -13.43
C SER A 126 -5.26 -35.36 -12.36
N LEU A 127 -4.44 -36.37 -12.67
CA LEU A 127 -3.42 -36.87 -11.74
C LEU A 127 -2.36 -35.82 -11.42
N HIS A 128 -1.89 -35.08 -12.43
CA HIS A 128 -0.91 -34.00 -12.24
C HIS A 128 -1.49 -32.84 -11.40
N PHE A 129 -2.78 -32.53 -11.58
CA PHE A 129 -3.50 -31.56 -10.74
C PHE A 129 -3.54 -32.01 -9.28
N LEU A 130 -3.91 -33.28 -9.02
CA LEU A 130 -3.98 -33.82 -7.67
C LEU A 130 -2.62 -33.78 -6.98
N PHE A 131 -1.56 -34.19 -7.68
CA PHE A 131 -0.19 -34.08 -7.19
C PHE A 131 0.18 -32.62 -6.86
N TRP A 132 -0.03 -31.71 -7.81
CA TRP A 132 0.27 -30.29 -7.62
C TRP A 132 -0.51 -29.69 -6.45
N ARG A 133 -1.78 -30.05 -6.30
CA ARG A 133 -2.63 -29.61 -5.19
C ARG A 133 -2.10 -30.08 -3.83
N ILE A 134 -1.65 -31.34 -3.74
CA ILE A 134 -1.18 -31.94 -2.49
C ILE A 134 0.16 -31.33 -2.05
N PHE A 135 1.09 -31.16 -2.99
CA PHE A 135 2.48 -30.81 -2.66
C PHE A 135 2.81 -29.32 -2.81
N VAL A 136 2.22 -28.63 -3.79
CA VAL A 136 2.56 -27.23 -4.12
C VAL A 136 1.51 -26.27 -3.59
N ALA A 137 0.22 -26.55 -3.83
CA ALA A 137 -0.88 -25.67 -3.41
C ALA A 137 -1.40 -25.96 -1.99
N THR A 138 -0.52 -26.36 -1.07
CA THR A 138 -0.86 -26.49 0.34
C THR A 138 -1.00 -25.11 0.99
N ASP A 139 -1.91 -24.96 1.97
CA ASP A 139 -2.09 -23.71 2.72
C ASP A 139 -0.79 -23.16 3.30
N ARG A 140 0.09 -24.05 3.79
CA ARG A 140 1.41 -23.67 4.32
C ARG A 140 2.30 -23.02 3.27
N ARG A 141 2.38 -23.59 2.05
CA ARG A 141 3.20 -23.08 0.94
C ARG A 141 2.63 -21.76 0.42
N LEU A 142 1.32 -21.68 0.23
CA LEU A 142 0.64 -20.46 -0.18
C LEU A 142 0.81 -19.32 0.84
N ALA A 143 0.69 -19.62 2.14
CA ALA A 143 0.92 -18.64 3.20
C ALA A 143 2.38 -18.14 3.21
N TYR A 144 3.35 -19.04 2.98
CA TYR A 144 4.76 -18.70 2.83
C TYR A 144 4.99 -17.76 1.64
N TYR A 145 4.49 -18.10 0.44
CA TYR A 145 4.62 -17.23 -0.73
C TYR A 145 3.90 -15.90 -0.59
N ALA A 146 2.72 -15.89 0.04
CA ALA A 146 2.02 -14.65 0.36
C ALA A 146 2.84 -13.79 1.32
N SER A 147 3.54 -14.38 2.28
CA SER A 147 4.45 -13.66 3.18
C SER A 147 5.65 -13.07 2.44
N LEU A 148 6.31 -13.87 1.60
CA LEU A 148 7.42 -13.43 0.76
C LEU A 148 6.99 -12.28 -0.16
N GLY A 149 5.85 -12.43 -0.81
CA GLY A 149 5.24 -11.39 -1.64
C GLY A 149 4.93 -10.12 -0.85
N ARG A 150 4.39 -10.22 0.36
CA ARG A 150 4.16 -9.05 1.23
C ARG A 150 5.46 -8.32 1.57
N GLN A 151 6.54 -9.03 1.88
CA GLN A 151 7.85 -8.41 2.19
C GLN A 151 8.43 -7.67 0.98
N ILE A 152 8.30 -8.25 -0.22
CA ILE A 152 8.70 -7.59 -1.47
C ILE A 152 7.83 -6.35 -1.68
N MET A 153 6.50 -6.49 -1.56
CA MET A 153 5.55 -5.39 -1.73
C MET A 153 5.83 -4.21 -0.80
N THR A 154 6.09 -4.44 0.49
CA THR A 154 6.37 -3.34 1.43
C THR A 154 7.73 -2.67 1.19
N SER A 155 8.68 -3.37 0.55
CA SER A 155 9.97 -2.80 0.20
C SER A 155 9.90 -1.82 -0.97
N ILE A 156 8.94 -2.00 -1.88
CA ILE A 156 8.80 -1.23 -3.13
C ILE A 156 7.60 -0.26 -3.10
N PHE A 157 6.52 -0.63 -2.41
CA PHE A 157 5.29 0.13 -2.36
C PHE A 157 5.03 0.74 -0.99
N VAL A 158 4.31 1.86 -0.99
CA VAL A 158 3.77 2.51 0.21
C VAL A 158 2.29 2.80 -0.01
N ILE A 159 1.53 2.81 1.08
CA ILE A 159 0.13 3.23 1.05
C ILE A 159 0.12 4.76 1.12
N SER A 160 -0.42 5.41 0.09
CA SER A 160 -0.65 6.85 0.06
C SER A 160 -2.14 7.15 0.10
N ILE A 161 -2.52 8.27 0.72
CA ILE A 161 -3.91 8.73 0.83
C ILE A 161 -4.20 9.76 -0.25
N LYS A 162 -5.27 9.54 -1.01
CA LYS A 162 -5.72 10.44 -2.08
C LYS A 162 -6.46 11.65 -1.51
N ASN A 163 -6.36 12.77 -2.23
CA ASN A 163 -7.19 13.94 -1.97
C ASN A 163 -8.64 13.64 -2.34
N CYS A 164 -9.57 14.06 -1.48
CA CYS A 164 -10.99 13.76 -1.67
C CYS A 164 -11.64 14.44 -2.89
N ASP A 165 -11.03 15.49 -3.45
CA ASP A 165 -11.60 16.23 -4.60
C ASP A 165 -11.14 15.71 -5.96
N ALA A 166 -10.16 14.79 -6.00
CA ALA A 166 -9.69 14.18 -7.25
C ALA A 166 -10.74 13.24 -7.89
N ASP A 167 -11.83 12.95 -7.17
CA ASP A 167 -12.94 12.13 -7.63
C ASP A 167 -14.05 12.95 -8.34
N MET A 168 -13.83 14.26 -8.58
CA MET A 168 -14.80 15.18 -9.19
C MET A 168 -14.42 15.66 -10.60
N GLU A 169 -13.52 14.94 -11.28
CA GLU A 169 -13.16 15.14 -12.71
C GLU A 169 -13.40 13.89 -13.58
N LEU A 170 -14.51 13.17 -13.32
CA LEU A 170 -15.06 12.14 -14.22
C LEU A 170 -16.55 12.36 -14.44
#